data_AF-A0A1B1TLP2-F1
#
_entry.id   AF-A0A1B1TLP2-F1
#
_cell.length_a   1.000
_cell.length_b   1.000
_cell.length_c   1.000
_cell.angle_alpha   90.00
_cell.angle_beta   90.00
_cell.angle_gamma   90.00
#
_symmetry.space_group_name_H-M   'P 1'
#
loop_
_entity.id
_entity.type
_entity.pdbx_description
1 polymer ?
#
loop_
_entity_poly.entity_id
_entity_poly.type
_entity_poly.pdbx_seq_one_letter_code
_entity_poly.pdbx_strand_id
1 'polypeptide(L)'
;MSESEKEKFLFPIESYRGDFKMEKVLFNANLQEFAQRVNFICNLETNGKISSQQAYQEIKNLWKTLKSTRKSLELPDEENKA
;
A
#
# COMPACT_ATOMS: atom_id res chain seq x y z
N MET A 1 -5.47 7.68 22.16
CA MET A 1 -5.05 6.77 21.07
C MET A 1 -3.65 7.15 20.64
N SER A 2 -2.73 6.19 20.65
CA SER A 2 -1.41 6.29 20.06
C SER A 2 -1.50 6.39 18.53
N GLU A 3 -0.42 6.87 17.89
CA GLU A 3 -0.28 6.92 16.41
C GLU A 3 -0.58 5.55 15.78
N SER A 4 -0.03 4.49 16.38
CA SER A 4 -0.20 3.10 15.93
C SER A 4 -1.65 2.61 15.98
N GLU A 5 -2.43 3.05 16.97
CA GLU A 5 -3.85 2.68 17.06
C GLU A 5 -4.69 3.37 15.99
N LYS A 6 -4.37 4.63 15.64
CA LYS A 6 -5.04 5.34 14.55
C LYS A 6 -4.74 4.69 13.21
N GLU A 7 -3.48 4.34 12.96
CA GLU A 7 -3.09 3.65 11.73
C GLU A 7 -3.81 2.32 11.58
N LYS A 8 -3.87 1.50 12.64
CA LYS A 8 -4.61 0.22 12.61
C LYS A 8 -6.10 0.40 12.35
N PHE A 9 -6.70 1.49 12.86
CA PHE A 9 -8.10 1.79 12.63
C PHE A 9 -8.38 2.25 11.19
N LEU A 10 -7.53 3.14 10.66
CA LEU A 10 -7.67 3.67 9.30
C LEU A 10 -7.28 2.64 8.23
N PHE A 11 -6.32 1.77 8.53
CA PHE A 11 -5.69 0.83 7.62
C PHE A 11 -5.77 -0.61 8.16
N PRO A 12 -6.97 -1.23 8.17
CA PRO A 12 -7.14 -2.58 8.70
C PRO A 12 -6.41 -3.63 7.86
N ILE A 13 -5.58 -4.47 8.48
CA ILE A 13 -4.86 -5.53 7.76
C ILE A 13 -5.66 -6.83 7.80
N GLU A 14 -5.96 -7.38 6.62
CA GLU A 14 -6.54 -8.70 6.42
C GLU A 14 -5.48 -9.80 6.53
N SER A 15 -5.92 -10.98 6.94
CA SER A 15 -5.06 -12.15 7.04
C SER A 15 -4.54 -12.58 5.67
N TYR A 16 -3.23 -12.83 5.58
CA TYR A 16 -2.61 -13.35 4.36
C TYR A 16 -2.99 -14.83 4.13
N ARG A 17 -3.41 -15.16 2.90
CA ARG A 17 -3.87 -16.50 2.51
C ARG A 17 -2.97 -17.19 1.46
N GLY A 18 -1.80 -16.63 1.15
CA GLY A 18 -0.84 -17.22 0.22
C GLY A 18 0.20 -18.09 0.91
N ASP A 19 1.21 -18.53 0.15
CA ASP A 19 2.28 -19.39 0.68
C ASP A 19 3.00 -18.73 1.85
N PHE A 20 3.12 -19.45 2.96
CA PHE A 20 3.79 -18.95 4.14
C PHE A 20 5.30 -18.81 3.92
N LYS A 21 5.72 -17.57 3.66
CA LYS A 21 7.09 -17.07 3.71
C LYS A 21 7.08 -15.69 4.35
N MET A 22 8.03 -15.40 5.24
CA MET A 22 8.06 -14.15 6.00
C MET A 22 8.08 -12.92 5.09
N GLU A 23 8.85 -12.98 4.01
CA GLU A 23 8.98 -11.92 2.99
C GLU A 23 7.65 -11.70 2.27
N LYS A 24 6.92 -12.77 1.95
CA LYS A 24 5.60 -12.69 1.30
C LYS A 24 4.55 -12.10 2.24
N VAL A 25 4.54 -12.50 3.51
CA VAL A 25 3.61 -11.98 4.54
C VAL A 25 3.86 -10.48 4.75
N LEU A 26 5.13 -10.09 4.90
CA LEU A 26 5.52 -8.70 5.12
C LEU A 26 5.23 -7.84 3.89
N PHE A 27 5.54 -8.34 2.68
CA PHE A 27 5.19 -7.64 1.45
C PHE A 27 3.68 -7.49 1.28
N ASN A 28 2.90 -8.52 1.63
CA ASN A 28 1.44 -8.44 1.61
C ASN A 28 0.91 -7.37 2.58
N ALA A 29 1.49 -7.24 3.77
CA ALA A 29 1.12 -6.15 4.69
C ALA A 29 1.39 -4.76 4.07
N ASN A 30 2.56 -4.56 3.46
CA ASN A 30 2.90 -3.32 2.76
C ASN A 30 1.96 -3.05 1.56
N LEU A 31 1.58 -4.10 0.83
CA LEU A 31 0.66 -4.01 -0.30
C LEU A 31 -0.76 -3.62 0.14
N GLN A 32 -1.22 -4.17 1.26
CA GLN A 32 -2.52 -3.81 1.84
C GLN A 32 -2.55 -2.35 2.30
N GLU A 33 -1.51 -1.90 3.00
CA GLU A 33 -1.39 -0.49 3.40
C GLU A 33 -1.37 0.44 2.17
N PHE A 34 -0.61 0.08 1.13
CA PHE A 34 -0.61 0.80 -0.14
C PHE A 34 -2.02 0.92 -0.72
N ALA A 35 -2.75 -0.18 -0.84
CA ALA A 35 -4.09 -0.19 -1.43
C ALA A 35 -5.06 0.71 -0.66
N GLN A 36 -4.98 0.69 0.67
CA GLN A 36 -5.85 1.51 1.51
C GLN A 36 -5.51 2.99 1.41
N ARG A 37 -4.22 3.36 1.48
CA ARG A 37 -3.79 4.75 1.31
C ARG A 37 -4.19 5.30 -0.06
N VAL A 38 -4.05 4.50 -1.13
CA VAL A 38 -4.55 4.87 -2.47
C VAL A 38 -6.05 5.12 -2.44
N ASN A 39 -6.85 4.25 -1.79
CA ASN A 39 -8.29 4.44 -1.66
C ASN A 39 -8.63 5.77 -0.96
N PHE A 40 -7.95 6.09 0.15
CA PHE A 40 -8.15 7.38 0.84
C PHE A 40 -7.79 8.58 -0.04
N ILE A 41 -6.67 8.52 -0.77
CA ILE A 41 -6.27 9.59 -1.69
C ILE A 41 -7.34 9.80 -2.77
N CYS A 42 -7.85 8.73 -3.37
CA CYS A 42 -8.94 8.81 -4.35
C CYS A 42 -10.20 9.41 -3.73
N ASN A 43 -10.58 9.02 -2.51
CA ASN A 43 -11.74 9.58 -1.83
C ASN A 43 -11.58 11.08 -1.53
N LEU A 44 -10.36 11.52 -1.17
CA LEU A 44 -10.06 12.94 -0.96
C LEU A 44 -10.17 13.72 -2.27
N GLU A 45 -9.69 13.16 -3.37
CA GLU A 45 -9.78 13.76 -4.69
C GLU A 45 -11.22 13.88 -5.16
N THR A 46 -11.99 12.78 -5.09
CA THR A 46 -13.39 12.74 -5.53
C THR A 46 -14.28 13.65 -4.68
N ASN A 47 -13.92 13.86 -3.42
CA ASN A 47 -14.61 14.81 -2.53
C ASN A 47 -14.06 16.25 -2.65
N GLY A 48 -13.23 16.54 -3.65
CA GLY A 48 -12.69 17.86 -3.97
C GLY A 48 -11.71 18.44 -2.94
N LYS A 49 -11.14 17.61 -2.05
CA LYS A 49 -10.20 18.05 -1.01
C LYS A 49 -8.78 18.24 -1.53
N ILE A 50 -8.41 17.48 -2.57
CA ILE A 50 -7.14 17.60 -3.27
C ILE A 50 -7.39 17.57 -4.77
N SER A 51 -6.49 18.15 -5.56
CA SER A 51 -6.56 18.08 -7.02
C SER A 51 -6.16 16.69 -7.53
N SER A 52 -6.62 16.33 -8.72
CA SER A 52 -6.22 15.09 -9.39
C SER A 52 -4.70 15.00 -9.61
N GLN A 53 -4.03 16.14 -9.82
CA GLN A 53 -2.56 16.20 -9.93
C GLN A 53 -1.86 15.88 -8.60
N GLN A 54 -2.38 16.39 -7.48
CA GLN A 54 -1.86 16.05 -6.15
C GLN A 54 -2.09 14.57 -5.85
N ALA A 55 -3.30 14.06 -6.09
CA ALA A 55 -3.64 12.66 -5.91
C ALA A 55 -2.70 11.74 -6.71
N TYR A 56 -2.48 12.05 -7.99
CA TYR A 56 -1.54 11.32 -8.85
C TYR A 56 -0.12 11.30 -8.28
N GLN A 57 0.38 12.46 -7.82
CA GLN A 57 1.74 12.56 -7.30
C GLN A 57 1.91 11.75 -5.99
N GLU A 58 0.91 11.77 -5.11
CA GLU A 58 0.92 10.99 -3.87
C GLU A 58 0.88 9.47 -4.15
N ILE A 59 -0.02 9.02 -5.03
CA ILE A 59 -0.09 7.62 -5.44
C ILE A 59 1.23 7.16 -6.07
N LYS A 60 1.85 8.02 -6.89
CA LYS A 60 3.16 7.73 -7.50
C LYS A 60 4.27 7.60 -6.46
N ASN A 61 4.23 8.38 -5.38
CA ASN A 61 5.18 8.27 -4.28
C ASN A 61 4.96 6.97 -3.50
N LEU A 62 3.71 6.63 -3.18
CA LEU A 62 3.37 5.36 -2.54
C LEU A 62 3.82 4.15 -3.35
N TRP A 63 3.66 4.20 -4.67
CA TRP A 63 4.11 3.14 -5.57
C TRP A 63 5.63 2.97 -5.56
N LYS A 64 6.40 4.06 -5.51
CA LYS A 64 7.86 3.99 -5.37
C LYS A 64 8.26 3.35 -4.04
N THR A 65 7.59 3.70 -2.94
CA THR A 65 7.82 3.08 -1.63
C THR A 65 7.55 1.58 -1.68
N LEU A 66 6.38 1.17 -2.21
CA LEU A 66 6.03 -0.24 -2.34
C LEU A 66 7.07 -1.02 -3.18
N LYS A 67 7.50 -0.46 -4.32
CA LYS A 67 8.58 -1.06 -5.12
C LYS A 67 9.88 -1.20 -4.34
N SER A 68 10.24 -0.20 -3.54
CA SER A 68 11.43 -0.26 -2.70
C SER A 68 11.33 -1.38 -1.68
N THR A 69 10.18 -1.52 -1.00
CA THR A 69 9.97 -2.61 -0.03
C THR A 69 10.07 -3.98 -0.70
N ARG A 70 9.53 -4.16 -1.92
CA ARG A 70 9.65 -5.44 -2.65
C ARG A 70 11.11 -5.81 -2.89
N LYS A 71 11.92 -4.84 -3.34
CA LYS A 71 13.35 -5.04 -3.60
C LYS A 71 14.11 -5.38 -2.33
N SER A 72 13.83 -4.68 -1.23
CA SER A 72 14.44 -4.95 0.08
C SER A 72 14.12 -6.33 0.63
N LEU A 73 12.98 -6.93 0.22
CA LEU A 73 12.56 -8.26 0.60
C LEU A 73 13.05 -9.36 -0.37
N GLU A 74 13.87 -8.99 -1.36
CA GLU A 74 14.44 -9.92 -2.36
C GLU A 74 13.38 -10.78 -3.07
N LEU A 75 12.15 -10.28 -3.16
CA LEU A 75 11.09 -10.97 -3.85
C LEU A 75 11.34 -10.91 -5.36
N PRO A 76 11.17 -12.02 -6.09
CA PRO A 76 11.34 -12.03 -7.53
C PRO A 76 10.39 -11.02 -8.18
N ASP A 77 10.88 -10.33 -9.21
CA ASP A 77 10.01 -9.60 -10.09
C ASP A 77 9.12 -10.65 -10.78
N GLU A 78 7.84 -10.74 -10.40
CA GLU A 78 6.90 -11.52 -11.21
C GLU A 78 6.87 -10.87 -12.61
N GLU A 79 7.51 -11.53 -13.57
CA GLU A 79 7.29 -11.27 -14.99
C GLU A 79 5.79 -11.32 -15.24
N ASN A 80 5.28 -10.33 -15.96
CA ASN A 80 3.88 -10.20 -16.33
C ASN A 80 3.28 -11.56 -16.65
N LYS A 81 2.49 -12.12 -15.72
CA LYS A 81 1.45 -13.07 -16.11
C LYS A 81 0.39 -12.22 -16.79
N ALA A 82 0.58 -12.07 -18.10
CA ALA A 82 -0.39 -11.54 -19.03
C ALA A 82 -1.70 -12.33 -18.94
#